data_AF-A0A834ECV5-F1
#
_entry.id   AF-A0A834ECV5-F1
#
_cell.length_a   1.000
_cell.length_b   1.000
_cell.length_c   1.000
_cell.angle_alpha   90.00
_cell.angle_beta   90.00
_cell.angle_gamma   90.00
#
_symmetry.space_group_name_H-M   'P 1'
#
loop_
_entity.id
_entity.type
_entity.pdbx_description
1 polymer ?
#
loop_
_entity_poly.entity_id
_entity_poly.type
_entity_poly.pdbx_seq_one_letter_code
_entity_poly.pdbx_strand_id
1 'polypeptide(L)'
;MAMGMWASLDPLWEIPTEKRIFGAVLLFSWTVYLWETFLAQRQRRIYKTTTHVPLELGQIMDSETFEKSRLYQLDKSTFSFWSGLYSEIEGTNKKQGCKNEEVLAVLGHELGHWKLGHTVKNIIISQMNSFLCFFLFAVLIGRKELFAAFGFFDSQPTLIGLLIIFQFIFSPYNEVLSFCLTVLSRRFEFQADAFAKKLGKAKDLYSALIKLNKDNLGFPVSDWLFSMWHYSHPPLLERLQALKNSKQD
;
A
#
# COMPACT_ATOMS: atom_id res chain seq x y z
N MET A 1 -51.65 13.39 6.95
CA MET A 1 -50.65 13.33 8.05
C MET A 1 -49.44 12.49 7.59
N ALA A 2 -48.70 12.97 6.58
CA ALA A 2 -47.49 12.33 6.05
C ALA A 2 -46.63 13.33 5.25
N MET A 3 -46.42 14.54 5.77
CA MET A 3 -45.62 15.61 5.14
C MET A 3 -44.57 16.21 6.09
N GLY A 4 -44.16 15.47 7.13
CA GLY A 4 -43.32 16.02 8.21
C GLY A 4 -41.97 15.35 8.44
N MET A 5 -41.61 14.29 7.69
CA MET A 5 -40.36 13.54 7.93
C MET A 5 -39.24 13.81 6.91
N TRP A 6 -39.48 14.62 5.88
CA TRP A 6 -38.49 14.96 4.85
C TRP A 6 -38.05 16.43 4.88
N ALA A 7 -38.61 17.26 5.77
CA ALA A 7 -38.29 18.69 5.88
C ALA A 7 -36.95 18.98 6.60
N SER A 8 -36.23 17.96 7.07
CA SER A 8 -34.96 18.12 7.81
C SER A 8 -33.71 17.87 6.95
N LEU A 9 -33.86 17.68 5.64
CA LEU A 9 -32.75 17.46 4.70
C LEU A 9 -32.48 18.65 3.76
N ASP A 10 -33.17 19.77 3.94
CA ASP A 10 -32.97 20.99 3.16
C ASP A 10 -31.83 21.97 3.57
N PRO A 11 -30.82 21.66 4.42
CA PRO A 11 -29.77 22.66 4.71
C PRO A 11 -28.46 22.51 3.92
N LEU A 12 -28.21 21.41 3.18
CA LEU A 12 -26.88 21.19 2.55
C LEU A 12 -26.73 21.86 1.18
N TRP A 13 -27.81 21.99 0.41
CA TRP A 13 -27.76 22.57 -0.94
C TRP A 13 -27.74 24.10 -0.97
N GLU A 14 -28.11 24.74 0.14
CA GLU A 14 -28.06 26.19 0.33
C GLU A 14 -26.70 26.70 0.84
N ILE A 15 -25.81 25.80 1.28
CA ILE A 15 -24.47 26.18 1.75
C ILE A 15 -23.65 26.74 0.57
N PRO A 16 -22.94 27.88 0.75
CA PRO A 16 -22.03 28.43 -0.26
C PRO A 16 -21.04 27.39 -0.78
N THR A 17 -20.75 27.43 -2.08
CA THR A 17 -19.96 26.38 -2.75
C THR A 17 -18.57 26.22 -2.14
N GLU A 18 -17.91 27.31 -1.76
CA GLU A 18 -16.60 27.31 -1.10
C GLU A 18 -16.62 26.55 0.24
N LYS A 19 -17.71 26.67 1.02
CA LYS A 19 -17.87 25.94 2.29
C LYS A 19 -18.17 24.46 2.04
N ARG A 20 -18.93 24.14 0.98
CA ARG A 20 -19.19 22.74 0.58
C ARG A 20 -17.90 22.06 0.12
N ILE A 21 -17.07 22.72 -0.68
CA ILE A 21 -15.78 22.19 -1.15
C ILE A 21 -14.88 21.89 0.05
N PHE A 22 -14.66 22.89 0.92
CA PHE A 22 -13.80 22.70 2.10
C PHE A 22 -14.34 21.60 3.02
N GLY A 23 -15.64 21.62 3.32
CA GLY A 23 -16.29 20.61 4.15
C GLY A 23 -16.18 19.21 3.57
N ALA A 24 -16.35 19.04 2.26
CA ALA A 24 -16.23 17.76 1.59
C ALA A 24 -14.80 17.21 1.62
N VAL A 25 -13.79 18.05 1.34
CA VAL A 25 -12.37 17.68 1.44
C VAL A 25 -12.03 17.23 2.86
N LEU A 26 -12.43 18.02 3.86
CA LEU A 26 -12.15 17.71 5.25
C LEU A 26 -12.85 16.41 5.68
N LEU A 27 -14.13 16.25 5.35
CA LEU A 27 -14.89 15.04 5.66
C LEU A 27 -14.29 13.80 5.01
N PHE A 28 -13.87 13.89 3.74
CA PHE A 28 -13.19 12.80 3.05
C PHE A 28 -11.87 12.44 3.74
N SER A 29 -11.05 13.43 4.10
CA SER A 29 -9.81 13.24 4.85
C SER A 29 -10.04 12.50 6.18
N TRP A 30 -11.04 12.92 6.97
CA TRP A 30 -11.42 12.21 8.20
C TRP A 30 -11.92 10.78 7.94
N THR A 31 -12.67 10.57 6.86
CA THR A 31 -13.17 9.25 6.47
C THR A 31 -12.01 8.31 6.14
N VAL A 32 -11.05 8.76 5.33
CA VAL A 32 -9.82 8.01 5.02
C VAL A 32 -9.04 7.75 6.30
N TYR A 33 -8.82 8.76 7.15
CA TYR A 33 -8.11 8.58 8.41
C TYR A 33 -8.74 7.52 9.32
N LEU A 34 -10.07 7.53 9.48
CA LEU A 34 -10.79 6.54 10.28
C LEU A 34 -10.72 5.14 9.68
N TRP A 35 -10.83 5.04 8.35
CA TRP A 35 -10.65 3.79 7.62
C TRP A 35 -9.26 3.20 7.82
N GLU A 36 -8.23 4.02 7.60
CA GLU A 36 -6.82 3.67 7.79
C GLU A 36 -6.53 3.23 9.23
N THR A 37 -7.06 3.98 10.20
CA THR A 37 -6.94 3.64 11.63
C THR A 37 -7.62 2.31 11.95
N PHE A 38 -8.79 2.05 11.37
CA PHE A 38 -9.49 0.77 11.52
C PHE A 38 -8.67 -0.39 10.95
N LEU A 39 -8.12 -0.25 9.74
CA LEU A 39 -7.26 -1.26 9.13
C LEU A 39 -6.02 -1.53 9.98
N ALA A 40 -5.32 -0.47 10.40
CA ALA A 40 -4.13 -0.57 11.24
C ALA A 40 -4.42 -1.27 12.57
N GLN A 41 -5.57 -0.99 13.19
CA GLN A 41 -5.97 -1.65 14.43
C GLN A 41 -6.25 -3.14 14.26
N ARG A 42 -6.81 -3.57 13.11
CA ARG A 42 -6.99 -5.00 12.78
C ARG A 42 -5.64 -5.71 12.66
N GLN A 43 -4.71 -5.11 11.91
CA GLN A 43 -3.35 -5.66 11.77
C GLN A 43 -2.63 -5.72 13.12
N ARG A 44 -2.77 -4.67 13.94
CA ARG A 44 -2.18 -4.65 15.28
C ARG A 44 -2.77 -5.71 16.20
N ARG A 45 -4.06 -6.04 16.07
CA ARG A 45 -4.68 -7.15 16.80
C ARG A 45 -3.99 -8.46 16.47
N ILE A 46 -3.65 -8.71 15.20
CA ILE A 46 -2.91 -9.90 14.78
C ILE A 46 -1.54 -9.99 15.47
N TYR A 47 -0.77 -8.90 15.51
CA TYR A 47 0.52 -8.88 16.22
C TYR A 47 0.39 -9.20 17.72
N LYS A 48 -0.76 -8.89 18.34
CA LYS A 48 -1.02 -9.19 19.74
C LYS A 48 -1.54 -10.61 19.98
N THR A 49 -2.37 -11.13 19.07
CA THR A 49 -3.03 -12.43 19.25
C THR A 49 -2.18 -13.59 18.77
N THR A 50 -1.38 -13.39 17.73
CA THR A 50 -0.57 -14.46 17.13
C THR A 50 0.78 -14.53 17.83
N THR A 51 0.82 -15.20 18.97
CA THR A 51 2.00 -15.33 19.86
C THR A 51 2.82 -16.58 19.60
N HIS A 52 2.32 -17.50 18.78
CA HIS A 52 3.00 -18.74 18.42
C HIS A 52 3.12 -18.85 16.91
N VAL A 53 4.16 -19.54 16.45
CA VAL A 53 4.38 -19.81 15.02
C VAL A 53 3.24 -20.67 14.50
N PRO A 54 2.51 -20.23 13.44
CA PRO A 54 1.51 -21.07 12.79
C PRO A 54 2.12 -22.35 12.24
N LEU A 55 1.35 -23.43 12.19
CA LEU A 55 1.84 -24.74 11.73
C LEU A 55 2.40 -24.70 10.30
N GLU A 56 1.85 -23.85 9.43
CA GLU A 56 2.36 -23.69 8.06
C GLU A 56 3.77 -23.08 8.00
N LEU A 57 4.16 -22.38 9.07
CA LEU A 57 5.43 -21.65 9.20
C LEU A 57 6.44 -22.36 10.11
N GLY A 58 6.06 -23.46 10.76
CA GLY A 58 6.92 -24.16 11.73
C GLY A 58 8.23 -24.69 11.11
N GLN A 59 8.26 -24.94 9.80
CA GLN A 59 9.48 -25.32 9.07
C GLN A 59 10.31 -24.12 8.56
N ILE A 60 9.76 -22.92 8.66
CA ILE A 60 10.21 -21.70 7.97
C ILE A 60 10.79 -20.68 8.95
N MET A 61 10.20 -20.58 10.14
CA MET A 61 10.56 -19.59 11.15
C MET A 61 10.66 -20.23 12.52
N ASP A 62 11.80 -20.05 13.17
CA ASP A 62 12.01 -20.42 14.57
C ASP A 62 11.24 -19.47 15.51
N SER A 63 10.85 -19.99 16.69
CA SER A 63 10.05 -19.24 17.66
C SER A 63 10.70 -17.95 18.13
N GLU A 64 12.04 -17.91 18.22
CA GLU A 64 12.80 -16.72 18.63
C GLU A 64 12.68 -15.62 17.56
N THR A 65 12.93 -15.95 16.30
CA THR A 65 12.82 -14.99 15.20
C THR A 65 11.37 -14.54 14.99
N PHE A 66 10.40 -15.43 15.20
CA PHE A 66 8.99 -15.08 15.15
C PHE A 66 8.62 -14.04 16.22
N GLU A 67 8.99 -14.30 17.48
CA GLU A 67 8.70 -13.38 18.58
C GLU A 67 9.41 -12.04 18.37
N LYS A 68 10.65 -12.06 17.90
CA LYS A 68 11.38 -10.85 17.54
C LYS A 68 10.71 -10.04 16.44
N SER A 69 10.28 -10.70 15.36
CA SER A 69 9.57 -10.05 14.26
C SER A 69 8.23 -9.47 14.73
N ARG A 70 7.53 -10.20 15.62
CA ARG A 70 6.26 -9.75 16.22
C ARG A 70 6.43 -8.49 17.06
N LEU A 71 7.41 -8.49 17.97
CA LEU A 71 7.71 -7.33 18.81
C LEU A 71 8.16 -6.13 17.97
N TYR A 72 9.04 -6.36 16.99
CA TYR A 72 9.48 -5.31 16.07
C TYR A 72 8.32 -4.67 15.30
N GLN A 73 7.41 -5.47 14.73
CA GLN A 73 6.22 -4.92 14.04
C GLN A 73 5.23 -4.26 15.02
N LEU A 74 5.12 -4.74 16.26
CA LEU A 74 4.28 -4.11 17.28
C LEU A 74 4.82 -2.73 17.68
N ASP A 75 6.14 -2.61 17.84
CA ASP A 75 6.82 -1.34 18.09
C ASP A 75 6.66 -0.40 16.89
N LYS A 76 6.88 -0.89 15.66
CA LYS A 76 6.65 -0.10 14.44
C LYS A 76 5.20 0.38 14.30
N SER A 77 4.23 -0.46 14.67
CA SER A 77 2.81 -0.10 14.67
C SER A 77 2.45 0.95 15.73
N THR A 78 3.25 1.06 16.79
CA THR A 78 3.05 2.04 17.87
C THR A 78 3.86 3.30 17.61
N PHE A 79 5.02 3.17 16.96
CA PHE A 79 5.97 4.24 16.72
C PHE A 79 6.89 3.93 15.52
N SER A 80 6.68 4.60 14.38
CA SER A 80 7.41 4.30 13.14
C SER A 80 8.86 4.83 13.12
N PHE A 81 9.21 5.87 13.90
CA PHE A 81 10.54 6.52 13.82
C PHE A 81 11.62 5.77 14.63
N TRP A 82 11.35 5.42 15.90
CA TRP A 82 12.26 4.66 16.78
C TRP A 82 12.45 3.22 16.29
N SER A 83 11.42 2.58 15.71
CA SER A 83 11.57 1.26 15.09
C SER A 83 12.50 1.28 13.87
N GLY A 84 12.52 2.39 13.12
CA GLY A 84 13.44 2.57 11.99
C GLY A 84 14.90 2.61 12.45
N LEU A 85 15.19 3.40 13.48
CA LEU A 85 16.54 3.51 14.04
C LEU A 85 17.04 2.18 14.64
N TYR A 86 16.18 1.44 15.34
CA TYR A 86 16.54 0.12 15.89
C TYR A 86 16.92 -0.88 14.79
N SER A 87 16.15 -0.91 13.69
CA SER A 87 16.44 -1.78 12.54
C SER A 87 17.78 -1.47 11.90
N GLU A 88 18.14 -0.19 11.78
CA GLU A 88 19.42 0.24 11.19
C GLU A 88 20.60 -0.22 12.06
N ILE A 89 20.52 -0.01 13.37
CA ILE A 89 21.58 -0.40 14.32
C ILE A 89 21.75 -1.92 14.35
N GLU A 90 20.65 -2.67 14.33
CA GLU A 90 20.71 -4.13 14.38
C GLU A 90 21.15 -4.77 13.05
N GLY A 91 20.80 -4.16 11.91
CA GLY A 91 21.20 -4.60 10.58
C GLY A 91 22.73 -4.61 10.37
N THR A 92 23.45 -3.70 11.02
CA THR A 92 24.92 -3.59 10.88
C THR A 92 25.71 -4.77 11.47
N ASN A 93 25.10 -5.62 12.31
CA ASN A 93 25.83 -6.64 13.09
C ASN A 93 25.57 -8.12 12.67
N LYS A 94 24.82 -8.40 11.60
CA LYS A 94 24.53 -9.79 11.17
C LYS A 94 25.07 -10.10 9.77
N LYS A 95 25.53 -11.36 9.58
CA LYS A 95 25.75 -11.96 8.25
C LYS A 95 24.39 -12.18 7.56
N GLN A 96 23.86 -11.12 6.95
CA GLN A 96 22.61 -11.13 6.20
C GLN A 96 22.84 -11.51 4.73
N GLY A 97 21.80 -12.00 4.08
CA GLY A 97 21.77 -12.14 2.62
C GLY A 97 21.66 -13.55 2.09
N CYS A 98 21.32 -13.62 0.81
CA CYS A 98 21.04 -14.84 0.06
C CYS A 98 22.33 -15.53 -0.43
N LYS A 99 22.31 -16.86 -0.57
CA LYS A 99 23.32 -17.63 -1.30
C LYS A 99 23.25 -17.30 -2.80
N ASN A 100 24.29 -17.59 -3.57
CA ASN A 100 24.32 -17.29 -5.02
C ASN A 100 23.10 -17.85 -5.78
N GLU A 101 22.63 -19.05 -5.44
CA GLU A 101 21.45 -19.67 -6.07
C GLU A 101 20.15 -18.94 -5.71
N GLU A 102 20.01 -18.51 -4.45
CA GLU A 102 18.88 -17.71 -3.96
C GLU A 102 18.89 -16.31 -4.61
N VAL A 103 20.06 -15.68 -4.72
CA VAL A 103 20.23 -14.40 -5.44
C VAL A 103 19.87 -14.55 -6.91
N LEU A 104 20.31 -15.62 -7.56
CA LEU A 104 20.00 -15.89 -8.96
C LEU A 104 18.48 -16.09 -9.17
N ALA A 105 17.79 -16.67 -8.20
CA ALA A 105 16.35 -16.83 -8.25
C ALA A 105 15.60 -15.50 -8.09
N VAL A 106 16.06 -14.64 -7.17
CA VAL A 106 15.56 -13.25 -7.03
C VAL A 106 15.81 -12.48 -8.32
N LEU A 107 17.00 -12.57 -8.91
CA LEU A 107 17.28 -11.98 -10.23
C LEU A 107 16.35 -12.53 -11.32
N GLY A 108 16.02 -13.82 -11.27
CA GLY A 108 15.01 -14.41 -12.16
C GLY A 108 13.64 -13.75 -12.02
N HIS A 109 13.21 -13.43 -10.79
CA HIS A 109 11.99 -12.69 -10.51
C HIS A 109 12.07 -11.25 -11.07
N GLU A 110 13.18 -10.52 -10.82
CA GLU A 110 13.39 -9.17 -11.35
C GLU A 110 13.38 -9.14 -12.89
N LEU A 111 14.02 -10.12 -13.53
CA LEU A 111 13.97 -10.30 -14.98
C LEU A 111 12.56 -10.63 -15.47
N GLY A 112 11.72 -11.23 -14.62
CA GLY A 112 10.29 -11.42 -14.88
C GLY A 112 9.55 -10.10 -15.04
N HIS A 113 9.81 -9.12 -14.18
CA HIS A 113 9.22 -7.78 -14.33
C HIS A 113 9.60 -7.12 -15.65
N TRP A 114 10.86 -7.25 -16.04
CA TRP A 114 11.33 -6.74 -17.32
C TRP A 114 10.69 -7.49 -18.50
N LYS A 115 10.75 -8.82 -18.50
CA LYS A 115 10.27 -9.66 -19.60
C LYS A 115 8.77 -9.56 -19.84
N LEU A 116 7.98 -9.39 -18.77
CA LEU A 116 6.52 -9.23 -18.82
C LEU A 116 6.09 -7.77 -19.00
N GLY A 117 7.05 -6.84 -19.13
CA GLY A 117 6.81 -5.43 -19.40
C GLY A 117 6.12 -4.69 -18.25
N HIS A 118 6.28 -5.13 -17.00
CA HIS A 118 5.68 -4.46 -15.84
C HIS A 118 6.17 -3.02 -15.71
N THR A 119 7.47 -2.77 -15.93
CA THR A 119 8.06 -1.43 -15.93
C THR A 119 7.44 -0.53 -17.01
N VAL A 120 7.29 -1.05 -18.23
CA VAL A 120 6.68 -0.29 -19.35
C VAL A 120 5.21 0.02 -19.07
N LYS A 121 4.45 -0.95 -18.53
CA LYS A 121 3.05 -0.74 -18.10
C LYS A 121 2.95 0.36 -17.05
N ASN A 122 3.81 0.35 -16.02
CA ASN A 122 3.85 1.39 -14.99
C ASN A 122 4.21 2.77 -15.57
N ILE A 123 5.15 2.83 -16.53
CA ILE A 123 5.48 4.09 -17.22
C ILE A 123 4.25 4.59 -17.99
N ILE A 124 3.59 3.75 -18.80
CA ILE A 124 2.40 4.15 -19.55
C ILE A 124 1.28 4.64 -18.62
N ILE A 125 0.98 3.89 -17.55
CA ILE A 125 -0.05 4.26 -16.58
C ILE A 125 0.29 5.60 -15.92
N SER A 126 1.54 5.80 -15.50
CA SER A 126 1.96 7.07 -14.87
C SER A 126 1.90 8.25 -15.83
N GLN A 127 2.29 8.09 -17.10
CA GLN A 127 2.18 9.15 -18.10
C GLN A 127 0.71 9.49 -18.43
N MET A 128 -0.15 8.48 -18.58
CA MET A 128 -1.58 8.69 -18.81
C MET A 128 -2.26 9.38 -17.62
N ASN A 129 -1.95 8.96 -16.39
CA ASN A 129 -2.39 9.62 -15.17
C ASN A 129 -1.92 11.08 -15.12
N SER A 130 -0.64 11.32 -15.42
CA SER A 130 -0.08 12.68 -15.39
C SER A 130 -0.77 13.59 -16.41
N PHE A 131 -0.97 13.10 -17.63
CA PHE A 131 -1.72 13.82 -18.67
C PHE A 131 -3.15 14.14 -18.22
N LEU A 132 -3.87 13.15 -17.67
CA LEU A 132 -5.23 13.35 -17.15
C LEU A 132 -5.26 14.40 -16.03
N CYS A 133 -4.33 14.32 -15.08
CA CYS A 133 -4.23 15.26 -13.97
C CYS A 133 -3.97 16.68 -14.46
N PHE A 134 -3.02 16.89 -15.39
CA PHE A 134 -2.75 18.21 -15.96
C PHE A 134 -3.89 18.74 -16.82
N PHE A 135 -4.59 17.87 -17.55
CA PHE A 135 -5.80 18.24 -18.29
C PHE A 135 -6.90 18.73 -17.35
N LEU A 136 -7.22 17.96 -16.31
CA LEU A 136 -8.22 18.35 -15.32
C LEU A 136 -7.81 19.58 -14.53
N PHE A 137 -6.52 19.74 -14.22
CA PHE A 137 -5.97 20.96 -13.63
C PHE A 137 -6.26 22.17 -14.52
N ALA A 138 -5.97 22.10 -15.83
CA ALA A 138 -6.24 23.18 -16.77
C ALA A 138 -7.73 23.55 -16.84
N VAL A 139 -8.63 22.56 -16.68
CA VAL A 139 -10.08 22.79 -16.60
C VAL A 139 -10.50 23.48 -15.29
N LEU A 140 -9.88 23.10 -14.16
CA LEU A 140 -10.30 23.52 -12.83
C LEU A 140 -9.65 24.81 -12.33
N ILE A 141 -8.43 25.15 -12.79
CA ILE A 141 -7.63 26.26 -12.27
C ILE A 141 -8.31 27.64 -12.37
N GLY A 142 -9.23 27.82 -13.33
CA GLY A 142 -10.00 29.05 -13.48
C GLY A 142 -11.12 29.25 -12.44
N ARG A 143 -11.43 28.25 -11.61
CA ARG A 143 -12.53 28.30 -10.65
C ARG A 143 -12.10 28.98 -9.34
N LYS A 144 -12.47 30.26 -9.18
CA LYS A 144 -12.20 31.06 -7.97
C LYS A 144 -12.71 30.42 -6.68
N GLU A 145 -13.83 29.70 -6.76
CA GLU A 145 -14.43 29.00 -5.62
C GLU A 145 -13.50 27.96 -4.99
N LEU A 146 -12.63 27.31 -5.79
CA LEU A 146 -11.63 26.37 -5.28
C LEU A 146 -10.57 27.08 -4.43
N PHE A 147 -10.20 28.31 -4.76
CA PHE A 147 -9.25 29.11 -4.00
C PHE A 147 -9.90 29.71 -2.75
N ALA A 148 -11.11 30.24 -2.90
CA ALA A 148 -11.89 30.80 -1.79
C ALA A 148 -12.16 29.77 -0.69
N ALA A 149 -12.38 28.50 -1.05
CA ALA A 149 -12.55 27.40 -0.10
C ALA A 149 -11.38 27.23 0.88
N PHE A 150 -10.16 27.65 0.48
CA PHE A 150 -8.94 27.55 1.29
C PHE A 150 -8.40 28.93 1.70
N GLY A 151 -9.22 29.97 1.69
CA GLY A 151 -8.88 31.30 2.20
C GLY A 151 -8.15 32.21 1.22
N PHE A 152 -8.08 31.86 -0.06
CA PHE A 152 -7.47 32.69 -1.11
C PHE A 152 -8.56 33.48 -1.86
N PHE A 153 -8.87 34.68 -1.39
CA PHE A 153 -9.93 35.54 -1.96
C PHE A 153 -9.39 36.56 -2.97
N ASP A 154 -8.24 37.17 -2.68
CA ASP A 154 -7.72 38.32 -3.45
C ASP A 154 -6.77 37.91 -4.60
N SER A 155 -6.24 36.69 -4.55
CA SER A 155 -5.27 36.21 -5.52
C SER A 155 -5.46 34.73 -5.84
N GLN A 156 -4.98 34.31 -7.02
CA GLN A 156 -5.03 32.91 -7.47
C GLN A 156 -3.62 32.43 -7.86
N PRO A 157 -2.69 32.25 -6.89
CA PRO A 157 -1.34 31.84 -7.21
C PRO A 157 -1.33 30.43 -7.83
N THR A 158 -0.64 30.25 -8.97
CA THR A 158 -0.63 28.97 -9.70
C THR A 158 -0.17 27.79 -8.83
N LEU A 159 0.85 27.99 -7.99
CA LEU A 159 1.36 26.95 -7.10
C LEU A 159 0.33 26.51 -6.05
N ILE A 160 -0.45 27.46 -5.53
CA ILE A 160 -1.54 27.17 -4.59
C ILE A 160 -2.67 26.43 -5.30
N GLY A 161 -2.97 26.79 -6.55
CA GLY A 161 -3.93 26.06 -7.38
C GLY A 161 -3.51 24.61 -7.60
N LEU A 162 -2.21 24.36 -7.87
CA LEU A 162 -1.66 23.00 -8.00
C LEU A 162 -1.82 22.22 -6.69
N LEU A 163 -1.48 22.82 -5.56
CA LEU A 163 -1.64 22.20 -4.24
C LEU A 163 -3.09 21.82 -3.97
N ILE A 164 -4.02 22.78 -4.12
CA ILE A 164 -5.44 22.56 -3.84
C ILE A 164 -6.01 21.46 -4.75
N ILE A 165 -5.76 21.56 -6.06
CA ILE A 165 -6.36 20.63 -7.02
C ILE A 165 -5.78 19.22 -6.84
N PHE A 166 -4.47 19.06 -6.80
CA PHE A 166 -3.86 17.72 -6.75
C PHE A 166 -3.92 17.05 -5.38
N GLN A 167 -3.83 17.80 -4.27
CA GLN A 167 -3.87 17.20 -2.93
C GLN A 167 -5.28 17.09 -2.36
N PHE A 168 -6.14 18.08 -2.62
CA PHE A 168 -7.46 18.13 -1.98
C PHE A 168 -8.57 17.69 -2.92
N ILE A 169 -8.70 18.32 -4.09
CA ILE A 169 -9.80 18.03 -5.03
C ILE A 169 -9.65 16.62 -5.61
N PHE A 170 -8.44 16.20 -5.93
CA PHE A 170 -8.17 14.85 -6.43
C PHE A 170 -8.02 13.80 -5.33
N SER A 171 -8.20 14.13 -4.04
CA SER A 171 -8.03 13.15 -2.96
C SER A 171 -8.84 11.86 -3.16
N PRO A 172 -10.12 11.87 -3.57
CA PRO A 172 -10.85 10.60 -3.78
C PRO A 172 -10.33 9.81 -4.98
N TYR A 173 -9.90 10.52 -6.02
CA TYR A 173 -9.29 9.90 -7.20
C TYR A 173 -7.96 9.24 -6.84
N ASN A 174 -7.11 9.93 -6.08
CA ASN A 174 -5.80 9.45 -5.67
C ASN A 174 -5.91 8.18 -4.80
N GLU A 175 -6.85 8.13 -3.85
CA GLU A 175 -7.08 6.95 -3.01
C GLU A 175 -7.51 5.73 -3.85
N VAL A 176 -8.47 5.91 -4.76
CA VAL A 176 -8.94 4.83 -5.64
C VAL A 176 -7.82 4.35 -6.57
N LEU A 177 -7.09 5.29 -7.19
CA LEU A 177 -5.96 4.96 -8.06
C LEU A 177 -4.87 4.21 -7.28
N SER A 178 -4.53 4.67 -6.08
CA SER A 178 -3.57 4.02 -5.18
C SER A 178 -3.97 2.57 -4.90
N PHE A 179 -5.22 2.33 -4.51
CA PHE A 179 -5.74 0.98 -4.30
C PHE A 179 -5.65 0.10 -5.56
N CYS A 180 -6.05 0.63 -6.73
CA CYS A 180 -5.95 -0.09 -8.00
C CYS A 180 -4.50 -0.45 -8.34
N LEU A 181 -3.55 0.47 -8.12
CA LEU A 181 -2.13 0.24 -8.35
C LEU A 181 -1.54 -0.77 -7.37
N THR A 182 -1.96 -0.77 -6.10
CA THR A 182 -1.58 -1.79 -5.11
C THR A 182 -2.03 -3.18 -5.57
N VAL A 183 -3.28 -3.34 -6.01
CA VAL A 183 -3.79 -4.61 -6.53
C VAL A 183 -3.05 -5.04 -7.80
N LEU A 184 -2.76 -4.11 -8.71
CA LEU A 184 -1.99 -4.39 -9.92
C LEU A 184 -0.56 -4.84 -9.60
N SER A 185 0.08 -4.18 -8.63
CA SER A 185 1.43 -4.53 -8.14
C SER A 185 1.45 -5.96 -7.61
N ARG A 186 0.48 -6.34 -6.77
CA ARG A 186 0.35 -7.71 -6.26
C ARG A 186 0.24 -8.75 -7.38
N ARG A 187 -0.49 -8.42 -8.44
CA ARG A 187 -0.60 -9.28 -9.63
C ARG A 187 0.74 -9.41 -10.35
N PHE A 188 1.49 -8.33 -10.51
CA PHE A 188 2.82 -8.35 -11.13
C PHE A 188 3.81 -9.21 -10.35
N GLU A 189 3.77 -9.18 -9.02
CA GLU A 189 4.60 -10.04 -8.16
C GLU A 189 4.36 -11.52 -8.40
N PHE A 190 3.09 -11.96 -8.43
CA PHE A 190 2.77 -13.36 -8.73
C PHE A 190 3.19 -13.77 -10.15
N GLN A 191 3.08 -12.85 -11.11
CA GLN A 191 3.52 -13.11 -12.48
C GLN A 191 5.05 -13.24 -12.58
N ALA A 192 5.79 -12.43 -11.82
CA ALA A 192 7.25 -12.51 -11.73
C ALA A 192 7.71 -13.77 -10.99
N ASP A 193 7.04 -14.17 -9.90
CA ASP A 193 7.26 -15.45 -9.21
C ASP A 193 7.02 -16.64 -10.14
N ALA A 194 5.93 -16.61 -10.91
CA ALA A 194 5.61 -17.62 -11.90
C ALA A 194 6.66 -17.66 -13.03
N PHE A 195 7.24 -16.52 -13.41
CA PHE A 195 8.32 -16.45 -14.38
C PHE A 195 9.61 -17.09 -13.84
N ALA A 196 10.04 -16.76 -12.62
CA ALA A 196 11.18 -17.40 -11.97
C ALA A 196 10.97 -18.92 -11.82
N LYS A 197 9.74 -19.35 -11.54
CA LYS A 197 9.35 -20.77 -11.53
C LYS A 197 9.55 -21.43 -12.90
N LYS A 198 9.16 -20.77 -14.00
CA LYS A 198 9.41 -21.27 -15.37
C LYS A 198 10.89 -21.39 -15.71
N LEU A 199 11.76 -20.60 -15.08
CA LEU A 199 13.22 -20.74 -15.18
C LEU A 199 13.80 -21.88 -14.32
N GLY A 200 12.97 -22.69 -13.66
CA GLY A 200 13.41 -23.77 -12.79
C GLY A 200 13.91 -23.31 -11.42
N LYS A 201 13.68 -22.04 -11.06
CA LYS A 201 14.19 -21.41 -9.82
C LYS A 201 13.19 -21.36 -8.67
N ALA A 202 12.11 -22.14 -8.73
CA ALA A 202 11.04 -22.12 -7.73
C ALA A 202 11.53 -22.47 -6.30
N LYS A 203 12.38 -23.49 -6.15
CA LYS A 203 12.92 -23.92 -4.86
C LYS A 203 13.85 -22.85 -4.26
N ASP A 204 14.74 -22.32 -5.10
CA ASP A 204 15.70 -21.28 -4.72
C ASP A 204 14.97 -19.99 -4.33
N LEU A 205 13.94 -19.58 -5.08
CA LEU A 205 13.12 -18.41 -4.78
C LEU A 205 12.31 -18.60 -3.50
N TYR A 206 11.75 -19.80 -3.29
CA TYR A 206 11.06 -20.15 -2.04
C TYR A 206 11.98 -19.96 -0.82
N SER A 207 13.22 -20.45 -0.89
CA SER A 207 14.23 -20.27 0.16
C SER A 207 14.62 -18.80 0.33
N ALA A 208 14.84 -18.08 -0.78
CA ALA A 208 15.21 -16.67 -0.78
C ALA A 208 14.14 -15.80 -0.09
N LEU A 209 12.86 -15.99 -0.41
CA LEU A 209 11.76 -15.22 0.19
C LEU A 209 11.67 -15.42 1.71
N ILE A 210 11.87 -16.66 2.18
CA ILE A 210 11.91 -16.97 3.61
C ILE A 210 13.08 -16.25 4.27
N LYS A 211 14.26 -16.35 3.67
CA LYS A 211 15.48 -15.78 4.22
C LYS A 211 15.43 -14.27 4.27
N LEU A 212 14.96 -13.63 3.21
CA LEU A 212 14.75 -12.18 3.17
C LEU A 212 13.69 -11.73 4.18
N ASN A 213 12.60 -12.47 4.35
CA ASN A 213 11.61 -12.13 5.36
C ASN A 213 12.20 -12.26 6.78
N LYS A 214 13.01 -13.29 7.02
CA LYS A 214 13.73 -13.48 8.30
C LYS A 214 14.72 -12.36 8.58
N ASP A 215 15.56 -12.02 7.60
CA ASP A 215 16.60 -11.00 7.71
C ASP A 215 16.00 -9.59 7.94
N ASN A 216 14.82 -9.32 7.37
CA ASN A 216 14.09 -8.05 7.52
C ASN A 216 13.08 -8.01 8.69
N LEU A 217 13.05 -9.04 9.54
CA LEU A 217 12.08 -9.15 10.66
C LEU A 217 10.62 -8.95 10.19
N GLY A 218 10.31 -9.46 9.01
CA GLY A 218 8.96 -9.43 8.43
C GLY A 218 8.04 -10.37 9.19
N PHE A 219 6.90 -9.85 9.66
CA PHE A 219 5.91 -10.70 10.32
C PHE A 219 5.05 -11.41 9.26
N PRO A 220 5.04 -12.76 9.22
CA PRO A 220 4.54 -13.52 8.06
C PRO A 220 3.00 -13.66 8.03
N VAL A 221 2.30 -13.16 9.05
CA VAL A 221 0.83 -13.21 9.16
C VAL A 221 0.28 -11.79 9.07
N SER A 222 -0.72 -11.59 8.22
CA SER A 222 -1.35 -10.29 8.06
C SER A 222 -2.87 -10.41 7.99
N ASP A 223 -3.55 -9.34 8.36
CA ASP A 223 -4.98 -9.21 8.24
C ASP A 223 -5.30 -9.04 6.76
N TRP A 224 -6.25 -9.83 6.27
CA TRP A 224 -6.57 -9.88 4.85
C TRP A 224 -7.02 -8.51 4.30
N LEU A 225 -7.69 -7.69 5.10
CA LEU A 225 -8.21 -6.41 4.67
C LEU A 225 -7.11 -5.35 4.69
N PHE A 226 -6.28 -5.35 5.75
CA PHE A 226 -5.09 -4.50 5.82
C PHE A 226 -4.10 -4.80 4.68
N SER A 227 -3.79 -6.08 4.45
CA SER A 227 -2.86 -6.49 3.39
C SER A 227 -3.43 -6.20 2.00
N MET A 228 -4.74 -6.32 1.80
CA MET A 228 -5.39 -5.95 0.55
C MET A 228 -5.24 -4.46 0.23
N TRP A 229 -5.32 -3.59 1.24
CA TRP A 229 -5.25 -2.14 1.07
C TRP A 229 -3.82 -1.62 0.92
N HIS A 230 -2.87 -2.14 1.71
CA HIS A 230 -1.52 -1.55 1.82
C HIS A 230 -0.40 -2.30 1.13
N TYR A 231 -0.51 -3.62 0.98
CA TYR A 231 0.66 -4.40 0.58
C TYR A 231 0.79 -4.43 -0.94
N SER A 232 1.79 -3.70 -1.45
CA SER A 232 2.19 -3.77 -2.86
C SER A 232 2.77 -5.13 -3.25
N HIS A 233 3.31 -5.88 -2.28
CA HIS A 233 3.73 -7.26 -2.40
C HIS A 233 2.75 -8.19 -1.68
N PRO A 234 2.29 -9.30 -2.29
CA PRO A 234 1.43 -10.26 -1.59
C PRO A 234 2.12 -10.81 -0.33
N PRO A 235 1.36 -11.14 0.74
CA PRO A 235 1.90 -11.79 1.93
C PRO A 235 2.79 -12.98 1.60
N LEU A 236 3.86 -13.18 2.38
CA LEU A 236 4.86 -14.23 2.16
C LEU A 236 4.20 -15.60 1.92
N LEU A 237 3.25 -15.98 2.78
CA LEU A 237 2.55 -17.25 2.69
C LEU A 237 1.83 -17.46 1.35
N GLU A 238 1.19 -16.43 0.80
CA GLU A 238 0.51 -16.51 -0.50
C GLU A 238 1.52 -16.79 -1.63
N ARG A 239 2.68 -16.11 -1.61
CA ARG A 239 3.76 -16.32 -2.59
C ARG A 239 4.35 -17.72 -2.50
N LEU A 240 4.65 -18.18 -1.28
CA LEU A 240 5.19 -19.51 -1.02
C LEU A 240 4.21 -20.62 -1.48
N GLN A 241 2.90 -20.44 -1.26
CA GLN A 241 1.88 -21.36 -1.76
C GLN A 241 1.81 -21.38 -3.29
N ALA A 242 1.87 -20.22 -3.95
CA ALA A 242 1.90 -20.14 -5.42
C ALA A 242 3.13 -20.84 -6.02
N LEU A 243 4.29 -20.76 -5.34
CA LEU A 243 5.50 -21.48 -5.74
C LEU A 243 5.37 -23.00 -5.56
N LYS A 244 4.74 -23.46 -4.47
CA LYS A 244 4.49 -24.90 -4.20
C LYS A 244 3.48 -25.52 -5.17
N ASN A 245 2.39 -24.82 -5.47
CA ASN A 245 1.28 -25.33 -6.28
C ASN A 245 1.63 -25.32 -7.77
N SER A 246 2.38 -26.32 -8.27
CA SER A 246 2.08 -27.01 -9.55
C SER A 246 3.08 -28.14 -9.82
N LYS A 247 2.50 -29.32 -10.11
CA LYS A 247 3.08 -30.38 -10.94
C LYS A 247 3.57 -29.76 -12.25
N GLN A 248 4.71 -30.25 -12.74
CA GLN A 248 5.06 -30.13 -14.16
C GLN A 248 4.02 -30.96 -14.91
N ASP A 249 3.12 -30.30 -15.63
CA ASP A 249 2.48 -30.90 -16.79
C ASP A 249 3.43 -30.76 -17.99
#